data_AF-A0A519E8X3-F1
#
_entry.id   AF-A0A519E8X3-F1
#
_cell.length_a   1.000
_cell.length_b   1.000
_cell.length_c   1.000
_cell.angle_alpha   90.00
_cell.angle_beta   90.00
_cell.angle_gamma   90.00
#
_symmetry.space_group_name_H-M   'P 1'
#
loop_
_entity.id
_entity.type
_entity.pdbx_description
1 polymer ?
#
loop_
_entity_poly.entity_id
_entity_poly.type
_entity_poly.pdbx_seq_one_letter_code
_entity_poly.pdbx_strand_id
1 'polypeptide(L)'
;ALEPQFNMLLFSKLGLGDDPDFKQAYDPERYSRLRERLAQLFVSQPRQHWVDLLEGSDACFAPVLTPAEAQTHPHMAARGIYAKHEGVLQAAPAPRFSAMPAGAINAVPLRGEHGTEILRAAGLSTAEIVELLPGG
;
A
#
# COMPACT_ATOMS: atom_id res chain seq x y z
N ALA A 1 13.90 12.62 -17.66
CA ALA A 1 13.27 12.30 -16.36
C ALA A 1 11.77 12.15 -16.57
N LEU A 2 11.12 11.21 -15.88
CA LEU A 2 9.72 10.87 -16.18
C LEU A 2 8.72 11.97 -15.78
N GLU A 3 9.04 12.85 -14.83
CA GLU A 3 8.07 13.75 -14.18
C GLU A 3 8.61 15.17 -13.81
N PRO A 4 9.09 15.98 -14.77
CA PRO A 4 9.64 17.32 -14.50
C PRO A 4 8.64 18.29 -13.88
N GLN A 5 7.38 18.29 -14.30
CA GLN A 5 6.38 19.22 -13.75
C GLN A 5 6.09 18.99 -12.25
N PHE A 6 6.05 17.74 -11.80
CA PHE A 6 5.73 17.39 -10.41
C PHE A 6 6.88 17.74 -9.46
N ASN A 7 8.12 17.59 -9.90
CA ASN A 7 9.29 18.03 -9.13
C ASN A 7 9.40 19.56 -9.07
N MET A 8 9.10 20.28 -10.16
CA MET A 8 9.07 21.75 -10.10
C MET A 8 8.03 22.25 -9.09
N LEU A 9 6.84 21.62 -9.06
CA LEU A 9 5.81 21.96 -8.08
C LEU A 9 6.28 21.65 -6.64
N LEU A 10 6.93 20.51 -6.42
CA LEU A 10 7.53 20.17 -5.13
C LEU A 10 8.53 21.25 -4.69
N PHE A 11 9.51 21.61 -5.52
CA PHE A 11 10.51 22.60 -5.15
C PHE A 11 9.91 23.99 -4.96
N SER A 12 8.91 24.38 -5.75
CA SER A 12 8.17 25.62 -5.56
C SER A 12 7.50 25.66 -4.18
N LYS A 13 6.75 24.61 -3.81
CA LYS A 13 6.09 24.51 -2.49
C LYS A 13 7.08 24.48 -1.33
N LEU A 14 8.26 23.90 -1.52
CA LEU A 14 9.35 23.88 -0.53
C LEU A 14 10.15 25.19 -0.45
N GLY A 15 9.84 26.21 -1.27
CA GLY A 15 10.60 27.46 -1.31
C GLY A 15 11.96 27.36 -2.01
N LEU A 16 12.19 26.29 -2.78
CA LEU A 16 13.42 25.99 -3.52
C LEU A 16 13.29 26.24 -5.03
N GLY A 17 12.15 26.73 -5.52
CA GLY A 17 11.86 26.89 -6.94
C GLY A 17 12.84 27.81 -7.69
N ASP A 18 13.38 28.81 -7.01
CA ASP A 18 14.36 29.74 -7.59
C ASP A 18 15.82 29.32 -7.40
N ASP A 19 16.05 28.25 -6.65
CA ASP A 19 17.39 27.76 -6.35
C ASP A 19 18.07 27.17 -7.60
N PRO A 20 19.26 27.66 -7.99
CA PRO A 20 19.96 27.18 -9.17
C PRO A 20 20.29 25.68 -9.15
N ASP A 21 20.51 25.09 -7.97
CA ASP A 21 20.77 23.66 -7.85
C ASP A 21 19.51 22.84 -8.14
N PHE A 22 18.35 23.28 -7.63
CA PHE A 22 17.07 22.59 -7.83
C PHE A 22 16.48 22.81 -9.22
N LYS A 23 16.87 23.86 -9.93
CA LYS A 23 16.61 24.02 -11.38
C LYS A 23 17.36 22.97 -12.23
N GLN A 24 18.43 22.39 -11.69
CA GLN A 24 19.25 21.34 -12.32
C GLN A 24 19.12 20.00 -11.58
N ALA A 25 17.96 19.74 -10.97
CA ALA A 25 17.75 18.55 -10.12
C ALA A 25 17.89 17.18 -10.81
N TYR A 26 18.09 17.16 -12.12
CA TYR A 26 18.28 15.94 -12.92
C TYR A 26 19.73 15.66 -13.32
N ASP A 27 20.67 16.44 -12.79
CA ASP A 27 22.11 16.19 -12.93
C ASP A 27 22.57 15.17 -11.86
N PRO A 28 22.96 13.94 -12.27
CA PRO A 28 23.36 12.89 -11.33
C PRO A 28 24.55 13.28 -10.44
N GLU A 29 25.45 14.14 -10.93
CA GLU A 29 26.61 14.60 -10.16
C GLU A 29 26.19 15.43 -8.93
N ARG A 30 24.97 15.99 -8.94
CA ARG A 30 24.42 16.82 -7.86
C ARG A 30 23.58 16.05 -6.85
N TYR A 31 23.23 14.80 -7.12
CA TYR A 31 22.24 14.07 -6.31
C TYR A 31 22.62 13.97 -4.84
N SER A 32 23.90 13.75 -4.50
CA SER A 32 24.34 13.71 -3.10
C SER A 32 24.05 15.03 -2.38
N ARG A 33 24.48 16.15 -2.98
CA ARG A 33 24.29 17.50 -2.43
C ARG A 33 22.82 17.88 -2.32
N LEU A 34 22.01 17.60 -3.35
CA LEU A 34 20.58 17.89 -3.34
C LEU A 34 19.84 17.07 -2.28
N ARG A 35 20.21 15.80 -2.11
CA ARG A 35 19.66 14.92 -1.06
C ARG A 35 19.98 15.45 0.33
N GLU A 36 21.21 15.89 0.59
CA GLU A 36 21.61 16.48 1.88
C GLU A 36 20.81 17.75 2.19
N ARG A 37 20.63 18.62 1.19
CA ARG A 37 19.85 19.86 1.34
C ARG A 37 18.37 19.57 1.63
N LEU A 38 17.76 18.62 0.91
CA LEU A 38 16.38 18.19 1.19
C LEU A 38 16.27 17.56 2.58
N ALA A 39 17.25 16.75 3.00
CA ALA A 39 17.25 16.15 4.34
C ALA A 39 17.30 17.21 5.44
N GLN A 40 18.18 18.21 5.31
CA GLN A 40 18.25 19.35 6.25
C GLN A 40 16.93 20.12 6.29
N LEU A 41 16.32 20.37 5.13
CA LEU A 41 15.02 21.04 5.06
C LEU A 41 13.94 20.22 5.78
N PHE A 42 13.79 18.94 5.47
CA PHE A 42 12.72 18.12 6.06
C PHE A 42 12.89 17.91 7.57
N VAL A 43 14.11 17.95 8.11
CA VAL A 43 14.36 17.90 9.57
C VAL A 43 13.92 19.18 10.29
N SER A 44 13.81 20.32 9.59
CA SER A 44 13.47 21.60 10.20
C SER A 44 12.02 21.71 10.69
N GLN A 45 11.13 20.83 10.24
CA GLN A 45 9.72 20.80 10.65
C GLN A 45 9.24 19.35 10.85
N PRO A 46 8.22 19.13 11.71
CA PRO A 46 7.62 17.81 11.88
C PRO A 46 7.02 17.27 10.57
N ARG A 47 6.94 15.94 10.41
CA ARG A 47 6.31 15.29 9.24
C ARG A 47 4.94 15.88 8.88
N GLN A 48 4.09 16.15 9.88
CA GLN A 48 2.74 16.66 9.64
C GLN A 48 2.73 18.03 8.95
N HIS A 49 3.69 18.90 9.26
CA HIS A 49 3.82 20.19 8.58
C HIS A 49 4.00 20.01 7.06
N TRP A 50 4.86 19.07 6.66
CA TRP A 50 5.10 18.77 5.25
C TRP A 50 3.91 18.10 4.58
N VAL A 51 3.19 17.25 5.31
CA VAL A 51 1.94 16.64 4.83
C VAL A 51 0.90 17.71 4.56
N ASP A 52 0.64 18.62 5.50
CA ASP A 52 -0.34 19.69 5.36
C ASP A 52 0.01 20.63 4.18
N LEU A 53 1.30 20.82 3.89
CA LEU A 53 1.78 21.67 2.79
C LEU A 53 1.66 21.01 1.40
N LEU A 54 1.92 19.70 1.32
CA LEU A 54 2.15 18.99 0.06
C LEU A 54 0.98 18.06 -0.34
N GLU A 55 0.22 17.52 0.61
CA GLU A 55 -0.88 16.60 0.33
C GLU A 55 -2.00 17.29 -0.46
N GLY A 56 -2.66 16.52 -1.34
CA GLY A 56 -3.69 17.03 -2.24
C GLY A 56 -3.17 17.86 -3.43
N SER A 57 -1.85 17.93 -3.62
CA SER A 57 -1.22 18.54 -4.80
C SER A 57 -0.58 17.50 -5.71
N ASP A 58 -0.27 17.88 -6.95
CA ASP A 58 0.46 17.05 -7.91
C ASP A 58 1.98 17.01 -7.63
N ALA A 59 2.44 17.50 -6.47
CA ALA A 59 3.84 17.37 -6.10
C ALA A 59 4.20 15.89 -5.93
N CYS A 60 5.38 15.48 -6.41
CA CYS A 60 5.86 14.10 -6.24
C CYS A 60 6.28 13.85 -4.78
N PHE A 61 5.30 13.64 -3.91
CA PHE A 61 5.44 13.49 -2.47
C PHE A 61 4.45 12.47 -1.91
N ALA A 62 4.90 11.70 -0.93
CA ALA A 62 4.05 10.94 -0.03
C ALA A 62 4.73 10.82 1.34
N PRO A 63 3.98 10.87 2.45
CA PRO A 63 4.53 10.56 3.76
C PRO A 63 4.86 9.07 3.90
N VAL A 64 5.89 8.75 4.66
CA VAL A 64 6.11 7.39 5.14
C VAL A 64 5.15 7.14 6.30
N LEU A 65 4.19 6.25 6.08
CA LEU A 65 3.18 5.86 7.07
C LEU A 65 3.54 4.52 7.71
N THR A 66 3.25 4.39 9.00
CA THR A 66 3.22 3.08 9.68
C THR A 66 2.08 2.23 9.13
N PRO A 67 2.12 0.88 9.32
CA PRO A 67 1.00 0.03 8.91
C PRO A 67 -0.36 0.44 9.51
N ALA A 68 -0.37 0.92 10.76
CA ALA A 68 -1.59 1.38 11.44
C ALA A 68 -2.14 2.67 10.83
N GLU A 69 -1.28 3.64 10.51
CA GLU A 69 -1.67 4.86 9.80
C GLU A 69 -2.14 4.55 8.37
N ALA A 70 -1.39 3.71 7.64
CA ALA A 70 -1.72 3.33 6.28
C ALA A 70 -3.09 2.64 6.19
N GLN A 71 -3.44 1.79 7.15
CA GLN A 71 -4.75 1.13 7.21
C GLN A 71 -5.91 2.13 7.22
N THR A 72 -5.75 3.24 7.92
CA THR A 72 -6.81 4.23 8.18
C THR A 72 -6.69 5.48 7.33
N HIS A 73 -5.68 5.57 6.47
CA HIS A 73 -5.43 6.71 5.60
C HIS A 73 -6.66 7.04 4.74
N PRO A 74 -7.06 8.32 4.58
CA PRO A 74 -8.26 8.71 3.84
C PRO A 74 -8.35 8.09 2.43
N HIS A 75 -7.22 8.04 1.70
CA HIS A 75 -7.15 7.39 0.39
C HIS A 75 -7.47 5.88 0.45
N MET A 76 -6.97 5.16 1.45
CA MET A 76 -7.21 3.72 1.61
C MET A 76 -8.64 3.44 2.06
N ALA A 77 -9.18 4.28 2.95
CA ALA A 77 -10.56 4.20 3.44
C ALA A 77 -11.58 4.52 2.34
N ALA A 78 -11.39 5.60 1.58
CA ALA A 78 -12.26 5.97 0.45
C ALA A 78 -12.34 4.88 -0.62
N ARG A 79 -11.27 4.09 -0.74
CA ARG A 79 -11.22 2.95 -1.64
C ARG A 79 -11.69 1.66 -0.97
N GLY A 80 -11.88 1.58 0.34
CA GLY A 80 -12.18 0.32 1.02
C GLY A 80 -11.11 -0.74 0.77
N ILE A 81 -9.83 -0.35 0.86
CA ILE A 81 -8.70 -1.28 0.62
C ILE A 81 -8.55 -2.26 1.77
N TYR A 82 -8.91 -1.89 2.99
CA TYR A 82 -8.81 -2.77 4.15
C TYR A 82 -10.17 -2.99 4.80
N ALA A 83 -10.42 -4.23 5.20
CA ALA A 83 -11.60 -4.61 5.98
C ALA A 83 -11.18 -5.59 7.09
N LYS A 84 -11.93 -5.62 8.19
CA LYS A 84 -11.77 -6.66 9.21
C LYS A 84 -12.80 -7.77 8.98
N HIS A 85 -12.32 -9.00 8.85
CA HIS A 85 -13.16 -10.20 8.80
C HIS A 85 -12.72 -11.12 9.95
N GLU A 86 -13.66 -11.51 10.82
CA GLU A 86 -13.38 -12.33 12.02
C GLU A 86 -12.25 -11.76 12.91
N GLY A 87 -12.20 -10.43 13.03
CA GLY A 87 -11.18 -9.73 13.81
C GLY A 87 -9.81 -9.58 13.12
N VAL A 88 -9.59 -10.23 11.97
CA VAL A 88 -8.35 -10.16 11.19
C VAL A 88 -8.45 -9.06 10.14
N LEU A 89 -7.42 -8.21 10.08
CA LEU A 89 -7.30 -7.21 9.03
C LEU A 89 -6.90 -7.86 7.71
N GLN A 90 -7.68 -7.61 6.66
CA GLN A 90 -7.44 -8.17 5.33
C GLN A 90 -7.51 -7.07 4.27
N ALA A 91 -6.70 -7.21 3.23
CA ALA A 91 -6.73 -6.32 2.08
C ALA A 91 -7.77 -6.81 1.05
N ALA A 92 -8.52 -5.87 0.47
CA ALA A 92 -9.43 -6.15 -0.63
C ALA A 92 -8.63 -6.63 -1.86
N PRO A 93 -9.14 -7.61 -2.63
CA PRO A 93 -8.47 -8.10 -3.82
C PRO A 93 -8.15 -7.00 -4.85
N ALA A 94 -7.00 -7.14 -5.49
CA ALA A 94 -6.55 -6.30 -6.60
C ALA A 94 -6.10 -7.18 -7.77
N PRO A 95 -6.29 -6.76 -9.04
CA PRO A 95 -6.93 -5.51 -9.47
C PRO A 95 -8.47 -5.54 -9.33
N ARG A 96 -9.10 -4.37 -9.44
CA ARG A 96 -10.56 -4.21 -9.35
C ARG A 96 -11.19 -4.19 -10.73
N PHE A 97 -12.16 -5.06 -10.97
CA PHE A 97 -12.88 -5.13 -12.23
C PHE A 97 -14.30 -4.59 -12.06
N SER A 98 -14.72 -3.69 -12.96
CA SER A 98 -16.08 -3.14 -12.96
C SER A 98 -17.14 -4.18 -13.34
N ALA A 99 -16.82 -5.07 -14.29
CA ALA A 99 -17.72 -6.12 -14.75
C ALA A 99 -17.77 -7.35 -13.84
N MET A 100 -16.75 -7.54 -12.99
CA MET A 100 -16.67 -8.65 -12.04
C MET A 100 -16.15 -8.15 -10.69
N PRO A 101 -17.01 -7.53 -9.86
CA PRO A 101 -16.65 -7.13 -8.52
C PRO A 101 -16.09 -8.32 -7.73
N ALA A 102 -15.07 -8.10 -6.92
CA ALA A 102 -14.54 -9.12 -6.03
C ALA A 102 -15.64 -9.60 -5.06
N GLY A 103 -15.71 -10.91 -4.84
CA GLY A 103 -16.61 -11.51 -3.85
C GLY A 103 -16.25 -11.10 -2.42
N ALA A 104 -17.11 -11.47 -1.48
CA ALA A 104 -16.85 -11.27 -0.06
C ALA A 104 -15.60 -12.05 0.39
N ILE A 105 -14.91 -11.52 1.39
CA ILE A 105 -13.83 -12.23 2.06
C ILE A 105 -14.45 -13.37 2.88
N ASN A 106 -14.03 -14.60 2.61
CA ASN A 106 -14.49 -15.78 3.34
C ASN A 106 -13.67 -15.96 4.63
N ALA A 107 -14.24 -16.75 5.56
CA ALA A 107 -13.52 -17.19 6.75
C ALA A 107 -12.25 -17.97 6.37
N VAL A 108 -11.21 -17.84 7.21
CA VAL A 108 -9.99 -18.62 7.03
C VAL A 108 -10.29 -20.05 7.50
N PRO A 109 -10.11 -21.08 6.64
CA PRO A 109 -10.46 -22.44 7.00
C PRO A 109 -9.60 -22.95 8.15
N LEU A 110 -10.21 -23.70 9.07
CA LEU A 110 -9.50 -24.45 10.09
C LEU A 110 -8.71 -25.60 9.45
N ARG A 111 -7.68 -26.06 10.17
CA ARG A 111 -6.92 -27.25 9.76
C ARG A 111 -7.86 -28.43 9.64
N GLY A 112 -7.95 -29.02 8.45
CA GLY A 112 -8.75 -30.22 8.17
C GLY A 112 -10.23 -29.97 7.88
N GLU A 113 -10.73 -28.73 7.98
CA GLU A 113 -12.16 -28.39 7.87
C GLU A 113 -12.84 -28.99 6.63
N HIS A 114 -12.18 -28.91 5.48
CA HIS A 114 -12.74 -29.33 4.19
C HIS A 114 -12.21 -30.70 3.73
N GLY A 115 -11.48 -31.44 4.57
CA GLY A 115 -10.76 -32.67 4.17
C GLY A 115 -11.69 -33.75 3.60
N THR A 116 -12.77 -34.07 4.31
CA THR A 116 -13.77 -35.06 3.86
C THR A 116 -14.49 -34.62 2.59
N GLU A 117 -14.82 -33.33 2.48
CA GLU A 117 -15.49 -32.77 1.30
C GLU A 117 -14.61 -32.92 0.05
N ILE A 118 -13.34 -32.54 0.15
CA ILE A 118 -12.37 -32.63 -0.95
C ILE A 118 -12.15 -34.08 -1.38
N LEU A 119 -11.95 -35.01 -0.44
CA LEU A 119 -11.72 -36.42 -0.79
C LEU A 119 -12.96 -37.06 -1.44
N ARG A 120 -14.17 -36.68 -1.00
CA ARG A 120 -15.40 -37.11 -1.67
C ARG A 120 -15.53 -36.53 -3.07
N ALA A 121 -15.22 -35.25 -3.25
CA ALA A 121 -15.22 -34.60 -4.57
C ALA A 121 -14.19 -35.22 -5.52
N ALA A 122 -13.10 -35.76 -4.99
CA ALA A 122 -12.08 -36.52 -5.73
C ALA A 122 -12.51 -37.97 -6.08
N GLY A 123 -13.68 -38.43 -5.61
CA GLY A 123 -14.26 -39.73 -5.97
C GLY A 123 -13.94 -40.87 -4.99
N LEU A 124 -13.37 -40.59 -3.82
CA LEU A 124 -13.08 -41.64 -2.84
C LEU A 124 -14.36 -42.10 -2.13
N SER A 125 -14.42 -43.40 -1.87
CA SER A 125 -15.46 -44.00 -1.05
C SER A 125 -15.33 -43.58 0.41
N THR A 126 -16.41 -43.70 1.18
CA THR A 126 -16.38 -43.42 2.62
C THR A 126 -15.33 -44.25 3.36
N ALA A 127 -15.08 -45.50 2.93
CA ALA A 127 -14.09 -46.37 3.55
C ALA A 127 -12.65 -45.84 3.37
N GLU A 128 -12.29 -45.45 2.14
CA GLU A 128 -10.97 -44.89 1.85
C GLU A 128 -10.74 -43.55 2.57
N ILE A 129 -11.79 -42.72 2.69
CA ILE A 129 -11.72 -41.44 3.40
C ILE A 129 -11.41 -41.64 4.89
N VAL A 130 -12.05 -42.63 5.54
CA VAL A 130 -11.82 -42.94 6.96
C VAL A 130 -10.39 -43.43 7.21
N GLU A 131 -9.78 -44.13 6.24
CA GLU A 131 -8.38 -44.57 6.33
C GLU A 131 -7.39 -43.41 6.19
N LEU A 132 -7.68 -42.45 5.30
CA LEU A 132 -6.78 -41.36 4.96
C LEU A 132 -6.85 -40.16 5.92
N LEU A 133 -8.00 -39.92 6.54
CA LEU A 133 -8.13 -38.87 7.55
C LEU A 133 -7.75 -39.47 8.91
N PRO A 134 -6.70 -38.96 9.59
CA PRO A 134 -6.38 -39.42 10.92
C PRO A 134 -7.61 -39.23 11.82
N GLY A 135 -7.92 -40.24 12.63
CA GLY A 135 -9.13 -40.24 13.45
C GLY A 135 -9.16 -39.06 14.42
N GLY A 136 -10.03 -38.08 14.14
CA GLY A 136 -10.29 -36.91 14.98
C GLY A 136 -9.37 -35.73 14.69
#